data_AF-B2IHR7-F1
#
_entry.id   AF-B2IHR7-F1
#
_cell.length_a   1.000
_cell.length_b   1.000
_cell.length_c   1.000
_cell.angle_alpha   90.00
_cell.angle_beta   90.00
_cell.angle_gamma   90.00
#
_symmetry.space_group_name_H-M   'P 1'
#
loop_
_entity.id
_entity.type
_entity.pdbx_description
1 polymer ?
#
loop_
_entity_poly.entity_id
_entity_poly.type
_entity_poly.pdbx_seq_one_letter_code
_entity_poly.pdbx_strand_id
1 'polypeptide(L)'
;MVLSARSVSLPPQAYRAEAEKPLLDLAFLARQTMGDEALDQELLLLFRKQAQQFLRALGTVDDRSGLALGSLAHALKGAALAVGAEAVAETADRFGQMGQGGDDTRATKAHLIETLTATIAAIDQVLDESAAHS
;
A
#
# COMPACT_ATOMS: atom_id res chain seq x y z
N MET A 1 55.37 -8.18 -11.67
CA MET A 1 54.84 -8.49 -10.32
C MET A 1 53.72 -7.48 -10.05
N VAL A 2 52.54 -7.75 -10.60
CA VAL A 2 51.40 -6.82 -10.70
C VAL A 2 50.29 -7.24 -9.74
N LEU A 3 49.60 -6.23 -9.22
CA LEU A 3 48.69 -6.27 -8.06
C LEU A 3 47.60 -7.34 -8.15
N SER A 4 47.37 -7.96 -7.00
CA SER A 4 46.28 -8.86 -6.69
C SER A 4 44.94 -8.12 -6.78
N ALA A 5 44.18 -8.32 -7.85
CA ALA A 5 42.77 -7.97 -7.88
C ALA A 5 42.04 -8.94 -6.94
N ARG A 6 41.66 -8.47 -5.74
CA ARG A 6 40.65 -9.17 -4.94
C ARG A 6 39.33 -9.08 -5.69
N SER A 7 39.03 -10.11 -6.46
CA SER A 7 37.67 -10.37 -6.92
C SER A 7 36.82 -10.67 -5.68
N VAL A 8 36.11 -9.65 -5.18
CA VAL A 8 35.04 -9.87 -4.23
C VAL A 8 33.92 -10.55 -5.01
N SER A 9 33.82 -11.88 -4.87
CA SER A 9 32.61 -12.60 -5.24
C SER A 9 31.53 -12.19 -4.25
N LEU A 10 30.64 -11.31 -4.70
CA LEU A 10 29.40 -11.06 -3.99
C LEU A 10 28.57 -12.35 -4.05
N PRO A 11 28.02 -12.84 -2.94
CA PRO A 11 27.14 -13.99 -2.97
C PRO A 11 25.85 -13.63 -3.75
N PRO A 12 25.22 -14.58 -4.45
CA PRO A 12 24.04 -14.36 -5.31
C PRO A 12 22.77 -13.88 -4.57
N GLN A 13 22.87 -13.65 -3.26
CA GLN A 13 21.83 -13.09 -2.39
C GLN A 13 21.71 -11.56 -2.49
N ALA A 14 22.66 -10.86 -3.13
CA ALA A 14 22.59 -9.42 -3.36
C ALA A 14 21.62 -9.01 -4.50
N TYR A 15 21.02 -9.95 -5.23
CA TYR A 15 20.01 -9.67 -6.27
C TYR A 15 18.56 -9.84 -5.79
N ARG A 16 18.32 -10.09 -4.49
CA ARG A 16 16.96 -10.34 -3.99
C ARG A 16 16.76 -9.85 -2.55
N ALA A 17 16.91 -8.55 -2.33
CA ALA A 17 15.76 -7.91 -1.69
C ALA A 17 14.68 -8.02 -2.76
N GLU A 18 13.77 -9.00 -2.61
CA GLU A 18 12.52 -9.00 -3.38
C GLU A 18 12.03 -7.56 -3.29
N ALA A 19 12.06 -6.80 -4.38
CA ALA A 19 11.76 -5.38 -4.31
C ALA A 19 10.34 -5.28 -3.77
N GLU A 20 10.20 -4.96 -2.47
CA GLU A 20 8.91 -4.73 -1.87
C GLU A 20 8.23 -3.71 -2.77
N LYS A 21 7.05 -4.06 -3.29
CA LYS A 21 6.30 -3.15 -4.13
C LYS A 21 6.22 -1.81 -3.41
N PRO A 22 6.53 -0.69 -4.07
CA PRO A 22 6.44 0.60 -3.41
C PRO A 22 5.01 0.79 -2.89
N LEU A 23 4.89 1.41 -1.72
CA LEU A 23 3.58 1.68 -1.11
C LEU A 23 2.71 2.60 -1.99
N LEU A 24 3.37 3.42 -2.82
CA LEU A 24 2.78 4.32 -3.81
C LEU A 24 3.66 4.38 -5.06
N ASP A 25 3.06 4.21 -6.24
CA ASP A 25 3.69 4.58 -7.51
C ASP A 25 3.33 6.04 -7.86
N LEU A 26 4.15 6.98 -7.39
CA LEU A 26 3.96 8.41 -7.67
C LEU A 26 4.12 8.74 -9.17
N ALA A 27 4.90 7.95 -9.91
CA ALA A 27 5.02 8.14 -11.35
C ALA A 27 3.74 7.69 -12.07
N PHE A 28 3.06 6.65 -11.59
CA PHE A 28 1.72 6.29 -12.06
C PHE A 28 0.72 7.41 -11.77
N LEU A 29 0.72 7.93 -10.54
CA LEU A 29 -0.20 8.99 -10.15
C LEU A 29 -0.03 10.24 -11.02
N ALA A 30 1.21 10.72 -11.21
CA ALA A 30 1.50 11.84 -12.09
C ALA A 30 1.07 11.59 -13.55
N ARG A 31 1.19 10.36 -14.08
CA ARG A 31 0.67 10.03 -15.41
C ARG A 31 -0.87 10.09 -15.45
N GLN A 32 -1.52 9.64 -14.38
CA GLN A 32 -2.98 9.60 -14.26
C GLN A 32 -3.60 11.00 -14.20
N THR A 33 -2.89 11.96 -13.64
CA THR A 33 -3.31 13.38 -13.50
C THR A 33 -2.69 14.29 -14.53
N MET A 34 -1.96 13.76 -15.51
CA MET A 34 -1.23 14.53 -16.53
C MET A 34 -0.17 15.49 -15.93
N GLY A 35 0.36 15.16 -14.76
CA GLY A 35 1.38 15.94 -14.04
C GLY A 35 0.80 17.11 -13.25
N ASP A 36 -0.52 17.14 -13.00
CA ASP A 36 -1.14 18.14 -12.13
C ASP A 36 -0.90 17.77 -10.66
N GLU A 37 0.10 18.42 -10.06
CA GLU A 37 0.50 18.19 -8.67
C GLU A 37 -0.62 18.52 -7.66
N ALA A 38 -1.49 19.49 -7.95
CA ALA A 38 -2.59 19.83 -7.06
C ALA A 38 -3.66 18.72 -7.08
N LEU A 39 -3.93 18.15 -8.26
CA LEU A 39 -4.82 17.00 -8.39
C LEU A 39 -4.22 15.74 -7.76
N ASP A 40 -2.90 15.52 -7.89
CA ASP A 40 -2.20 14.42 -7.19
C ASP A 40 -2.43 14.51 -5.67
N GLN A 41 -2.23 15.69 -5.09
CA GLN A 41 -2.45 15.92 -3.66
C GLN A 41 -3.91 15.69 -3.26
N GLU A 42 -4.87 16.16 -4.05
CA GLU A 42 -6.29 15.94 -3.79
C GLU A 42 -6.63 14.44 -3.76
N LEU A 43 -6.14 13.67 -4.73
CA LEU A 43 -6.36 12.22 -4.80
C LEU A 43 -5.70 11.48 -3.62
N LEU A 44 -4.48 11.86 -3.25
CA LEU A 44 -3.79 11.29 -2.09
C LEU A 44 -4.52 11.60 -0.77
N LEU A 45 -5.00 12.84 -0.59
CA LEU A 45 -5.80 13.23 0.58
C LEU A 45 -7.11 12.45 0.66
N LEU A 46 -7.80 12.28 -0.47
CA LEU A 46 -9.04 11.51 -0.54
C LEU A 46 -8.81 10.05 -0.19
N PHE A 47 -7.80 9.42 -0.79
CA PHE A 47 -7.46 8.03 -0.51
C PHE A 47 -7.04 7.83 0.95
N ARG A 48 -6.21 8.73 1.51
CA ARG A 48 -5.83 8.70 2.93
C ARG A 48 -7.05 8.71 3.84
N LYS A 49 -8.02 9.60 3.59
CA LYS A 49 -9.28 9.66 4.36
C LYS A 49 -10.05 8.34 4.26
N GLN A 50 -10.14 7.76 3.07
CA GLN A 50 -10.83 6.49 2.85
C GLN A 50 -10.13 5.32 3.57
N ALA A 51 -8.79 5.27 3.53
CA ALA A 51 -7.97 4.27 4.20
C ALA A 51 -8.15 4.34 5.73
N GLN A 52 -8.14 5.54 6.32
CA GLN A 52 -8.42 5.72 7.75
C GLN A 52 -9.83 5.29 8.15
N GLN A 53 -10.83 5.53 7.29
CA GLN A 53 -12.20 5.04 7.53
C GLN A 53 -12.26 3.52 7.52
N PHE A 54 -11.54 2.88 6.59
CA PHE A 54 -11.46 1.43 6.51
C PHE A 54 -10.79 0.81 7.75
N LEU A 55 -9.67 1.38 8.23
CA LEU A 55 -9.01 0.93 9.47
C LEU A 55 -9.96 0.99 10.69
N ARG A 56 -10.76 2.07 10.80
CA ARG A 56 -11.79 2.18 11.84
C ARG A 56 -12.86 1.10 11.69
N ALA A 57 -13.34 0.87 10.47
CA ALA A 57 -14.36 -0.15 10.20
C ALA A 57 -13.88 -1.57 10.57
N LEU A 58 -12.62 -1.90 10.27
CA LEU A 58 -12.02 -3.20 10.64
C LEU A 58 -11.99 -3.45 12.15
N GLY A 59 -11.95 -2.39 12.97
CA GLY A 59 -12.00 -2.47 14.42
C GLY A 59 -13.42 -2.56 15.00
N THR A 60 -14.44 -2.17 14.23
CA THR A 60 -15.85 -2.12 14.69
C THR A 60 -16.73 -3.25 14.16
N VAL A 61 -16.38 -3.82 13.01
CA VAL A 61 -17.17 -4.89 12.38
C VAL A 61 -16.82 -6.22 13.05
N ASP A 62 -17.84 -6.86 13.63
CA ASP A 62 -17.73 -8.24 14.12
C ASP A 62 -17.41 -9.14 12.91
N ASP A 63 -16.41 -10.03 13.05
CA ASP A 63 -15.88 -10.87 11.95
C ASP A 63 -16.97 -11.75 11.29
N ARG A 64 -18.17 -11.80 11.90
CA ARG A 64 -19.38 -12.48 11.46
C ARG A 64 -20.10 -11.87 10.25
N SER A 65 -19.78 -10.64 9.83
CA SER A 65 -20.40 -9.98 8.66
C SER A 65 -19.53 -10.00 7.41
N GLY A 66 -19.24 -11.21 6.90
CA GLY A 66 -18.35 -11.43 5.75
C GLY A 66 -18.74 -10.67 4.47
N LEU A 67 -20.04 -10.48 4.19
CA LEU A 67 -20.48 -9.71 3.02
C LEU A 67 -20.12 -8.22 3.11
N ALA A 68 -20.30 -7.61 4.29
CA ALA A 68 -19.96 -6.20 4.50
C ALA A 68 -18.45 -5.97 4.40
N LEU A 69 -17.65 -6.89 4.96
CA LEU A 69 -16.19 -6.85 4.87
C LEU A 69 -15.71 -7.02 3.43
N GLY A 70 -16.31 -7.93 2.65
CA GLY A 70 -15.99 -8.12 1.23
C GLY A 70 -16.26 -6.86 0.39
N SER A 71 -17.42 -6.20 0.59
CA SER A 71 -17.73 -4.95 -0.11
C SER A 71 -16.78 -3.80 0.27
N LEU A 72 -16.42 -3.69 1.57
CA LEU A 72 -15.44 -2.71 2.02
C LEU A 72 -14.06 -2.96 1.42
N ALA A 73 -13.63 -4.23 1.36
CA ALA A 73 -12.35 -4.61 0.76
C ALA A 73 -12.29 -4.30 -0.73
N HIS A 74 -13.39 -4.55 -1.45
CA HIS A 74 -13.50 -4.21 -2.87
C HIS A 74 -13.44 -2.69 -3.12
N ALA A 75 -14.13 -1.90 -2.30
CA ALA A 75 -14.07 -0.45 -2.39
C ALA A 75 -12.65 0.08 -2.12
N LEU A 76 -11.97 -0.45 -1.10
CA LEU A 76 -10.59 -0.10 -0.79
C LEU A 76 -9.64 -0.45 -1.95
N LYS A 77 -9.79 -1.64 -2.53
CA LYS A 77 -9.02 -2.07 -3.71
C LYS A 77 -9.14 -1.07 -4.85
N GLY A 78 -10.38 -0.68 -5.20
CA GLY A 78 -10.63 0.28 -6.27
C GLY A 78 -9.96 1.63 -6.02
N ALA A 79 -10.09 2.15 -4.79
CA ALA A 79 -9.46 3.41 -4.41
C ALA A 79 -7.93 3.34 -4.43
N ALA A 80 -7.35 2.22 -3.99
CA ALA A 80 -5.91 2.01 -3.99
C ALA A 80 -5.32 1.96 -5.41
N LEU A 81 -5.99 1.27 -6.34
CA LEU A 81 -5.57 1.23 -7.74
C LEU A 81 -5.62 2.60 -8.41
N ALA A 82 -6.58 3.45 -8.05
CA ALA A 82 -6.72 4.80 -8.61
C ALA A 82 -5.53 5.72 -8.27
N VAL A 83 -4.81 5.45 -7.17
CA VAL A 83 -3.68 6.26 -6.70
C VAL A 83 -2.33 5.55 -6.79
N GLY A 84 -2.27 4.36 -7.42
CA GLY A 84 -1.03 3.59 -7.53
C GLY A 84 -0.57 2.88 -6.25
N ALA A 85 -1.46 2.66 -5.28
CA ALA A 85 -1.19 1.92 -4.04
C ALA A 85 -1.39 0.40 -4.22
N GLU A 86 -0.62 -0.21 -5.12
CA GLU A 86 -0.86 -1.59 -5.56
C GLU A 86 -0.76 -2.62 -4.41
N ALA A 87 0.16 -2.43 -3.46
CA ALA A 87 0.30 -3.30 -2.29
C ALA A 87 -0.98 -3.33 -1.43
N VAL A 88 -1.67 -2.19 -1.28
CA VAL A 88 -2.97 -2.12 -0.59
C VAL A 88 -4.04 -2.82 -1.40
N ALA A 89 -4.06 -2.64 -2.73
CA ALA A 89 -5.03 -3.28 -3.60
C ALA A 89 -4.95 -4.81 -3.54
N GLU A 90 -3.74 -5.38 -3.56
CA GLU A 90 -3.51 -6.82 -3.46
C GLU A 90 -3.93 -7.39 -2.10
N THR A 91 -3.52 -6.73 -1.02
CA THR A 91 -3.85 -7.18 0.35
C THR A 91 -5.34 -7.06 0.64
N ALA A 92 -6.01 -6.01 0.14
CA ALA A 92 -7.45 -5.85 0.23
C ALA A 92 -8.19 -6.94 -0.56
N ASP A 93 -7.74 -7.26 -1.77
CA ASP A 93 -8.32 -8.33 -2.59
C ASP A 93 -8.21 -9.69 -1.91
N ARG A 94 -7.03 -10.00 -1.34
CA ARG A 94 -6.82 -11.23 -0.56
C ARG A 94 -7.74 -11.30 0.65
N PHE A 95 -7.83 -10.21 1.42
CA PHE A 95 -8.72 -10.14 2.57
C PHE A 95 -10.20 -10.35 2.19
N GLY A 96 -10.66 -9.72 1.11
CA GLY A 96 -12.05 -9.83 0.64
C GLY A 96 -12.43 -11.22 0.11
N GLN A 97 -11.44 -12.02 -0.31
CA GLN A 97 -11.63 -13.41 -0.77
C GLN A 97 -11.63 -14.43 0.37
N MET A 98 -11.22 -14.05 1.58
CA MET A 98 -11.16 -14.96 2.72
C MET A 98 -12.55 -15.15 3.32
N GLY A 99 -12.93 -16.42 3.48
CA GLY A 99 -14.09 -16.80 4.29
C GLY A 99 -13.89 -16.53 5.78
N GLN A 100 -14.91 -16.80 6.57
CA GLN A 100 -14.85 -16.56 8.01
C GLN A 100 -14.04 -17.64 8.75
N GLY A 101 -13.14 -17.20 9.62
CA GLY A 101 -12.73 -17.96 10.81
C GLY A 101 -11.54 -18.90 10.69
N GLY A 102 -10.46 -18.52 9.98
CA GLY A 102 -9.18 -19.23 10.00
C GLY A 102 -8.00 -18.35 10.44
N ASP A 103 -6.89 -18.97 10.86
CA ASP A 103 -5.64 -18.25 11.18
C ASP A 103 -5.11 -17.45 9.98
N ASP A 104 -5.37 -17.93 8.75
CA ASP A 104 -5.02 -17.25 7.50
C ASP A 104 -5.78 -15.92 7.31
N THR A 105 -7.06 -15.88 7.71
CA THR A 105 -7.86 -14.65 7.71
C THR A 105 -7.31 -13.63 8.70
N ARG A 106 -6.90 -14.07 9.90
CA ARG A 106 -6.31 -13.19 10.93
C ARG A 106 -4.96 -12.63 10.47
N ALA A 107 -4.08 -13.47 9.94
CA ALA A 107 -2.78 -13.06 9.43
C ALA A 107 -2.92 -12.05 8.28
N THR A 108 -3.85 -12.29 7.36
CA THR A 108 -4.11 -11.38 6.24
C THR A 108 -4.73 -10.08 6.68
N LYS A 109 -5.67 -10.10 7.63
CA LYS A 109 -6.22 -8.88 8.24
C LYS A 109 -5.11 -8.05 8.89
N ALA A 110 -4.20 -8.67 9.64
CA ALA A 110 -3.06 -7.99 10.25
C ALA A 110 -2.13 -7.37 9.19
N HIS A 111 -1.81 -8.13 8.14
CA HIS A 111 -0.97 -7.63 7.05
C HIS A 111 -1.63 -6.48 6.28
N LEU A 112 -2.94 -6.54 6.02
CA LEU A 112 -3.67 -5.42 5.40
C LEU A 112 -3.63 -4.15 6.29
N ILE A 113 -3.79 -4.30 7.61
CA ILE A 113 -3.70 -3.17 8.56
C ILE A 113 -2.30 -2.54 8.54
N GLU A 114 -1.26 -3.37 8.54
CA GLU A 114 0.14 -2.92 8.48
C GLU A 114 0.40 -2.16 7.18
N THR A 115 0.07 -2.75 6.03
CA THR A 115 0.23 -2.14 4.71
C THR A 115 -0.52 -0.82 4.61
N LEU A 116 -1.78 -0.76 5.07
CA LEU A 116 -2.56 0.49 5.07
C LEU A 116 -1.93 1.58 5.94
N THR A 117 -1.44 1.20 7.12
CA THR A 117 -0.82 2.14 8.06
C THR A 117 0.47 2.70 7.48
N ALA A 118 1.30 1.84 6.88
CA ALA A 118 2.52 2.24 6.19
C ALA A 118 2.21 3.16 5.00
N THR A 119 1.20 2.82 4.17
CA THR A 119 0.80 3.68 3.04
C THR A 119 0.28 5.03 3.51
N ILE A 120 -0.53 5.10 4.57
CA ILE A 120 -0.99 6.39 5.13
C ILE A 120 0.21 7.24 5.58
N ALA A 121 1.20 6.65 6.24
CA ALA A 121 2.40 7.37 6.65
C ALA A 121 3.22 7.85 5.44
N ALA A 122 3.33 7.06 4.38
CA ALA A 122 3.98 7.47 3.13
C ALA A 122 3.24 8.63 2.45
N ILE A 123 1.91 8.62 2.45
CA ILE A 123 1.11 9.75 1.93
C ILE A 123 1.37 11.01 2.74
N ASP A 124 1.38 10.91 4.08
CA ASP A 124 1.63 12.06 4.95
C ASP A 124 3.02 12.67 4.67
N GLN A 125 4.04 11.83 4.47
CA GLN A 125 5.39 12.30 4.07
C GLN A 125 5.38 13.06 2.74
N VAL A 126 4.72 12.52 1.69
CA VAL A 126 4.64 13.16 0.37
C VAL A 126 3.93 14.52 0.43
N LEU A 127 2.84 14.60 1.21
CA LEU A 127 2.07 15.84 1.38
C LEU A 127 2.86 16.89 2.18
N ASP A 128 3.59 16.48 3.22
CA ASP A 128 4.44 17.36 4.02
C ASP A 128 5.63 17.90 3.19
N GLU A 129 6.26 17.05 2.38
CA GLU A 129 7.33 17.45 1.46
C GLU A 129 6.84 18.48 0.45
N SER A 130 5.64 18.30 -0.11
CA SER A 130 5.05 19.24 -1.06
C SER A 130 4.75 20.60 -0.43
N ALA A 131 4.30 20.63 0.83
CA ALA A 131 4.04 21.85 1.58
C ALA A 131 5.32 22.64 1.89
N ALA A 132 6.48 21.97 2.00
CA ALA A 132 7.76 22.62 2.25
C ALA A 132 8.37 23.33 1.02
N HIS A 133 7.92 22.98 -0.19
CA HIS A 133 8.40 23.53 -1.46
C HIS A 133 7.49 24.62 -2.06
N SER A 134 6.34 24.89 -1.43
CA SER A 134 5.37 25.94 -1.81
C SER A 134 5.59 27.23 -1.01
#